data_AF-A0A1Y1CFX9-F1
#
_entry.id   AF-A0A1Y1CFX9-F1
#
_cell.length_a   1.000
_cell.length_b   1.000
_cell.length_c   1.000
_cell.angle_alpha   90.00
_cell.angle_beta   90.00
_cell.angle_gamma   90.00
#
_symmetry.space_group_name_H-M   'P 1'
#
loop_
_entity.id
_entity.type
_entity.pdbx_description
1 polymer ?
#
loop_
_entity_poly.entity_id
_entity_poly.type
_entity_poly.pdbx_seq_one_letter_code
_entity_poly.pdbx_strand_id
1 'polypeptide(L)' 'MFDDLQPDIDYTMSPDGYRILTKKYLTERGYCCGNGCKNCPYFPKHNKGNRTLKE' A
#
# COMPACT_ATOMS: atom_id res chain seq x y z
N MET A 1 -9.48 -15.09 10.37
CA MET A 1 -10.17 -15.10 9.06
C MET A 1 -9.59 -13.93 8.28
N PHE A 2 -8.61 -14.18 7.41
CA PHE A 2 -7.89 -13.16 6.63
C PHE A 2 -8.05 -13.44 5.14
N ASP A 3 -9.23 -13.93 4.76
CA ASP A 3 -9.53 -14.58 3.48
C ASP A 3 -10.14 -13.64 2.44
N ASP A 4 -10.48 -12.39 2.80
CA ASP A 4 -11.21 -11.46 1.95
C ASP A 4 -10.38 -10.22 1.60
N LEU A 5 -9.15 -10.40 1.09
CA LEU A 5 -8.51 -9.30 0.37
C LEU A 5 -9.19 -9.21 -1.00
N GLN A 6 -9.93 -8.13 -1.23
CA GLN A 6 -10.64 -7.96 -2.49
C GLN A 6 -9.67 -7.48 -3.57
N PRO A 7 -9.58 -8.20 -4.71
CA PRO A 7 -8.84 -7.71 -5.86
C PRO A 7 -9.47 -6.37 -6.31
N ASP A 8 -8.64 -5.43 -6.74
CA ASP A 8 -8.98 -4.03 -7.08
C ASP A 8 -9.16 -3.08 -5.89
N ILE A 9 -9.65 -3.56 -4.74
CA ILE A 9 -9.82 -2.73 -3.53
C ILE A 9 -8.55 -2.71 -2.69
N ASP A 10 -8.01 -3.89 -2.33
CA ASP A 10 -6.87 -4.02 -1.43
C ASP A 10 -5.55 -4.19 -2.18
N TYR A 11 -5.59 -4.88 -3.30
CA TYR A 11 -4.43 -5.09 -4.16
C TYR A 11 -4.85 -5.24 -5.62
N THR A 12 -4.00 -4.77 -6.52
CA THR A 12 -4.09 -5.01 -7.95
C THR A 12 -3.01 -5.99 -8.38
N MET A 13 -3.29 -6.78 -9.41
CA MET A 13 -2.29 -7.71 -9.96
C MET A 13 -1.59 -7.02 -11.13
N SER A 14 -0.26 -6.95 -11.06
CA SER A 14 0.56 -6.47 -12.17
C SER A 14 0.55 -7.48 -13.31
N PRO A 15 0.76 -7.05 -14.56
CA PRO A 15 0.95 -7.98 -15.67
C PRO A 15 2.15 -8.93 -15.46
N ASP A 16 3.11 -8.53 -14.63
CA ASP A 16 4.28 -9.33 -14.23
C ASP A 16 3.99 -10.33 -13.10
N GLY A 17 2.74 -10.44 -12.62
CA GLY A 17 2.33 -11.36 -11.56
C GLY A 17 2.52 -10.84 -10.12
N TYR A 18 3.03 -9.61 -9.92
CA TYR A 18 3.17 -9.02 -8.59
C TYR A 18 1.86 -8.42 -8.07
N ARG A 19 1.57 -8.66 -6.78
CA ARG A 19 0.49 -7.98 -6.06
C ARG A 19 0.93 -6.57 -5.67
N ILE A 20 0.34 -5.56 -6.29
CA ILE A 20 0.52 -4.15 -5.93
C ILE A 20 -0.58 -3.78 -4.95
N LEU A 21 -0.21 -3.56 -3.70
CA LEU A 21 -1.15 -3.07 -2.69
C LEU A 21 -1.67 -1.68 -3.09
N THR A 22 -2.97 -1.48 -2.97
CA THR A 22 -3.58 -0.18 -3.25
C THR A 22 -3.22 0.84 -2.18
N LYS A 23 -3.42 2.12 -2.50
CA LYS A 23 -3.30 3.20 -1.51
C LYS A 23 -4.22 2.97 -0.32
N LYS A 24 -5.44 2.46 -0.55
CA LYS A 24 -6.43 2.20 0.50
C LYS A 24 -5.90 1.20 1.53
N TYR A 25 -5.43 0.04 1.06
CA TYR A 25 -4.84 -0.96 1.96
C TYR A 25 -3.61 -0.43 2.71
N LEU A 26 -2.74 0.30 2.00
CA LEU A 26 -1.57 0.92 2.62
C LEU A 26 -1.97 1.97 3.66
N THR A 27 -3.05 2.72 3.43
CA THR A 27 -3.61 3.69 4.38
C THR A 27 -4.21 2.99 5.61
N GLU A 28 -5.01 1.94 5.42
CA GLU A 28 -5.59 1.14 6.51
C GLU A 28 -4.53 0.46 7.38
N ARG A 29 -3.42 0.03 6.76
CA ARG A 29 -2.24 -0.47 7.48
C ARG A 29 -1.67 0.56 8.47
N GLY A 30 -1.85 1.85 8.21
CA GLY A 30 -1.53 2.92 9.16
C GLY A 30 -0.05 3.22 9.36
N TYR A 31 0.86 2.66 8.54
CA TYR A 31 2.27 3.05 8.52
C TYR A 31 2.97 2.74 7.18
N CYS A 32 3.97 3.55 6.86
CA CYS A 32 4.88 3.35 5.74
C CYS A 32 5.96 2.32 6.12
N CYS A 33 6.12 1.29 5.29
CA CYS A 33 7.11 0.24 5.50
C CYS A 33 8.52 0.59 5.00
N GLY A 34 8.67 1.66 4.21
CA GLY A 34 9.96 2.07 3.62
C GLY A 34 10.45 1.19 2.45
N ASN A 35 9.66 0.22 1.98
CA ASN A 35 10.04 -0.73 0.92
C ASN A 35 10.05 -0.17 -0.51
N GLY A 36 10.03 1.15 -0.71
CA GLY A 36 10.12 1.70 -2.08
C GLY A 36 8.87 1.52 -2.95
N CYS A 37 7.66 1.38 -2.37
CA CYS A 37 6.44 1.16 -3.15
C CYS A 37 6.09 2.32 -4.11
N LYS A 38 5.71 2.00 -5.35
CA LYS A 38 5.40 3.00 -6.40
C LYS A 38 4.17 3.85 -6.06
N ASN A 39 3.12 3.22 -5.51
CA ASN A 39 1.86 3.88 -5.11
C ASN A 39 1.82 4.23 -3.61
N CYS A 40 2.95 4.63 -3.02
CA CYS A 40 2.98 4.99 -1.60
C CYS A 40 1.99 6.15 -1.32
N PRO A 41 0.98 5.98 -0.43
CA PRO A 41 0.09 7.08 -0.04
C PRO A 41 0.76 8.03 0.96
N TYR A 42 1.91 7.65 1.51
CA TYR A 42 2.60 8.42 2.55
C TYR A 42 3.54 9.48 1.98
N PHE A 43 3.64 10.61 2.68
CA PHE A 43 4.61 11.68 2.40
C PHE A 43 5.34 12.07 3.70
N PRO A 44 6.69 12.16 3.72
CA PRO A 44 7.64 11.84 2.65
C PRO A 44 7.59 10.37 2.22
N LYS A 45 7.80 10.12 0.93
CA LYS A 45 7.76 8.76 0.34
C LYS A 45 8.85 7.88 0.95
N HIS A 46 8.53 6.60 1.17
CA HIS A 46 9.48 5.56 1.62
C HIS A 46 10.14 5.83 2.98
N ASN A 47 9.52 6.64 3.83
CA ASN A 47 10.00 6.87 5.19
C ASN A 47 9.46 5.79 6.14
N LYS A 48 10.31 4.86 6.56
CA LYS A 48 9.92 3.73 7.43
C LYS A 48 9.38 4.24 8.78
N GLY A 49 8.13 3.91 9.09
CA GLY A 49 7.44 4.36 10.31
C GLY A 49 6.59 5.62 10.12
N ASN A 50 6.60 6.23 8.94
CA ASN A 50 5.78 7.39 8.65
C ASN A 50 4.29 7.04 8.62
N ARG A 51 3.44 7.88 9.23
CA ARG A 51 1.98 7.76 9.20
C ARG A 51 1.29 8.92 8.48
N THR A 52 2.07 9.87 7.97
CA THR A 52 1.57 11.07 7.28
C THR A 52 1.14 10.70 5.86
N LEU A 53 -0.17 10.68 5.64
CA LEU A 53 -0.77 10.49 4.32
C LEU A 53 -0.63 11.77 3.51
N LYS A 54 -0.38 11.61 2.22
CA LYS A 54 -0.44 12.70 1.25
C LYS A 54 -1.90 12.86 0.85
N GLU A 55 -2.55 13.90 1.37
CA GLU A 55 -3.87 14.34 0.91
C GLU A 55 -3.88 14.65 -0.59
#